data_AF-A0A4Z0Q9R6-F1
#
_entry.id   AF-A0A4Z0Q9R6-F1
#
_cell.length_a   1.000
_cell.length_b   1.000
_cell.length_c   1.000
_cell.angle_alpha   90.00
_cell.angle_beta   90.00
_cell.angle_gamma   90.00
#
_symmetry.space_group_name_H-M   'P 1'
#
loop_
_entity.id
_entity.type
_entity.pdbx_description
1 polymer ?
#
loop_
_entity_poly.entity_id
_entity_poly.type
_entity_poly.pdbx_seq_one_letter_code
_entity_poly.pdbx_strand_id
1 'polypeptide(L)'
;MKLSLPALRNTPWFKATSGQWRYALRNTIAMCLALTFAYYLNLDEPYWAMTSAAVVSFPTVGGVISKSLGRIAGSLLGATAALIIAGHTLNEPWLFLFSMAAWIGFCTWACAHFTNNAAYAFQLSGYTAAIIAFPMVNIVEITQLWDIAQARVCEVIVGIHCGGMMMMIGARSSDG
;
A
#
# COMPACT_ATOMS: atom_id res chain seq x y z
N MET A 1 16.26 24.14 38.83
CA MET A 1 16.36 23.04 37.83
C MET A 1 16.41 23.66 36.44
N LYS A 2 17.61 23.87 35.87
CA LYS A 2 17.77 24.43 34.52
C LYS A 2 17.52 23.30 33.51
N LEU A 3 16.33 23.25 32.91
CA LEU A 3 16.06 22.39 31.76
C LEU A 3 17.00 22.81 30.63
N SER A 4 18.00 21.98 30.35
CA SER A 4 18.86 22.22 29.20
C SER A 4 17.99 22.07 27.93
N LEU A 5 17.88 23.15 27.16
CA LEU A 5 17.24 23.21 25.84
C LEU A 5 18.10 22.74 24.62
N PRO A 6 19.27 22.05 24.72
CA PRO A 6 20.00 21.64 23.52
C PRO A 6 19.38 20.42 22.83
N ALA A 7 18.44 19.72 23.46
CA ALA A 7 17.73 18.58 22.86
C ALA A 7 16.82 19.02 21.71
N LEU A 8 16.16 20.18 21.80
CA LEU A 8 15.25 20.67 20.76
C LEU A 8 15.99 21.02 19.45
N ARG A 9 17.21 21.56 19.57
CA ARG A 9 18.05 21.97 18.43
C ARG A 9 18.70 20.81 17.69
N ASN A 10 18.82 19.64 18.33
CA ASN A 10 19.29 18.41 17.71
C ASN A 10 18.16 17.54 17.15
N THR A 11 16.91 18.01 17.21
CA THR A 11 15.80 17.29 16.58
C THR A 11 15.95 17.32 15.06
N PRO A 12 15.63 16.22 14.36
CA PRO A 12 15.76 16.11 12.91
C PRO A 12 14.97 17.20 12.17
N TRP A 13 13.92 17.73 12.78
CA TRP A 13 13.10 18.85 12.27
C TRP A 13 13.87 20.16 12.11
N PHE A 14 14.79 20.47 13.02
CA PHE A 14 15.61 21.69 12.97
C PHE A 14 16.89 21.55 12.12
N LYS A 15 17.34 20.32 11.86
CA LYS A 15 18.46 20.02 10.95
C LYS A 15 18.03 19.81 9.49
N ALA A 16 16.73 19.79 9.22
CA ALA A 16 16.20 19.50 7.89
C ALA A 16 16.51 20.63 6.89
N THR A 17 17.13 20.28 5.77
CA THR A 17 17.44 21.22 4.68
C THR A 17 16.15 21.67 3.98
N SER A 18 16.18 22.85 3.33
CA SER A 18 15.04 23.38 2.55
C SER A 18 14.50 22.38 1.51
N GLY A 19 15.38 21.59 0.89
CA GLY A 19 14.99 20.50 -0.03
C GLY A 19 14.20 19.37 0.64
N GLN A 20 14.57 18.97 1.87
CA GLN A 20 13.86 17.94 2.62
C GLN A 20 12.47 18.40 3.06
N TRP A 21 12.33 19.68 3.43
CA TRP A 21 11.02 20.29 3.72
C TRP A 21 10.12 20.36 2.50
N ARG A 22 10.66 20.73 1.31
CA ARG A 22 9.91 20.73 0.05
C ARG A 22 9.45 19.31 -0.33
N TYR A 23 10.32 18.31 -0.16
CA TYR A 23 9.98 16.90 -0.39
C TYR A 23 8.87 16.43 0.56
N ALA A 24 9.00 16.70 1.85
CA ALA A 24 8.01 16.31 2.85
C ALA A 24 6.65 16.94 2.56
N LEU A 25 6.60 18.25 2.31
CA LEU A 25 5.35 18.96 2.01
C LEU A 25 4.68 18.45 0.74
N ARG A 26 5.47 18.14 -0.29
CA ARG A 26 4.98 17.55 -1.54
C ARG A 26 4.39 16.15 -1.33
N ASN A 27 5.06 15.31 -0.54
CA ASN A 27 4.56 13.98 -0.19
C ASN A 27 3.24 14.08 0.60
N THR A 28 3.17 15.01 1.56
CA THR A 28 1.94 15.25 2.33
C THR A 28 0.79 15.68 1.42
N ILE A 29 1.01 16.59 0.46
CA ILE A 29 -0.01 16.97 -0.52
C ILE A 29 -0.43 15.76 -1.36
N ALA A 30 0.51 14.90 -1.79
CA ALA A 30 0.20 13.69 -2.54
C ALA A 30 -0.70 12.72 -1.75
N MET A 31 -0.39 12.53 -0.46
CA MET A 31 -1.21 11.73 0.46
C MET A 31 -2.62 12.31 0.63
N CYS A 32 -2.73 13.64 0.82
CA CYS A 32 -4.02 14.31 0.93
C CYS A 32 -4.84 14.20 -0.35
N LEU A 33 -4.21 14.39 -1.53
CA LEU A 33 -4.88 14.22 -2.82
C LEU A 33 -5.37 12.78 -3.02
N ALA A 34 -4.53 11.79 -2.72
CA ALA A 34 -4.92 10.38 -2.80
C ALA A 34 -6.13 10.08 -1.92
N LEU A 35 -6.16 10.64 -0.70
CA LEU A 35 -7.29 10.50 0.21
C LEU A 35 -8.55 11.18 -0.34
N THR A 36 -8.44 12.40 -0.85
CA THR A 36 -9.58 13.13 -1.45
C THR A 36 -10.17 12.39 -2.64
N PHE A 37 -9.32 11.89 -3.55
CA PHE A 37 -9.80 11.07 -4.66
C PHE A 37 -10.42 9.77 -4.19
N ALA A 38 -9.88 9.16 -3.13
CA ALA A 38 -10.44 7.94 -2.59
C ALA A 38 -11.84 8.14 -2.00
N TYR A 39 -12.04 9.24 -1.27
CA TYR A 39 -13.36 9.67 -0.81
C TYR A 39 -14.31 9.99 -1.96
N TYR A 40 -13.82 10.66 -3.01
CA TYR A 40 -14.64 11.00 -4.17
C TYR A 40 -15.16 9.76 -4.90
N LEU A 41 -14.32 8.72 -5.00
CA LEU A 41 -14.67 7.43 -5.61
C LEU A 41 -15.52 6.53 -4.69
N ASN A 42 -15.85 6.97 -3.47
CA ASN A 42 -16.56 6.16 -2.46
C ASN A 42 -15.95 4.77 -2.26
N LEU A 43 -14.61 4.72 -2.15
CA LEU A 43 -13.91 3.47 -1.84
C LEU A 43 -14.14 3.07 -0.38
N ASP A 44 -14.24 1.76 -0.13
CA ASP A 44 -14.55 1.21 1.19
C ASP A 44 -13.57 1.66 2.27
N GLU A 45 -12.27 1.72 1.97
CA GLU A 45 -11.26 2.15 2.95
C GLU A 45 -10.22 3.12 2.35
N PRO A 46 -10.53 4.43 2.31
CA PRO A 46 -9.68 5.44 1.68
C PRO A 46 -8.29 5.60 2.32
N TYR A 47 -8.11 5.12 3.55
CA TYR A 47 -6.80 5.08 4.22
C TYR A 47 -5.74 4.30 3.42
N TRP A 48 -6.13 3.26 2.68
CA TRP A 48 -5.19 2.45 1.89
C TRP A 48 -4.66 3.16 0.65
N ALA A 49 -5.44 4.07 0.07
CA ALA A 49 -4.95 4.95 -0.98
C ALA A 49 -3.85 5.87 -0.43
N MET A 50 -4.02 6.40 0.79
CA MET A 50 -3.01 7.21 1.46
C MET A 50 -1.72 6.42 1.73
N THR A 51 -1.82 5.20 2.27
CA THR A 51 -0.63 4.36 2.52
C THR A 51 0.06 3.95 1.21
N SER A 52 -0.69 3.85 0.12
CA SER A 52 -0.17 3.59 -1.22
C SER A 52 0.66 4.76 -1.76
N ALA A 53 0.14 5.98 -1.66
CA ALA A 53 0.89 7.18 -1.98
C ALA A 53 2.17 7.28 -1.12
N ALA A 54 2.06 7.03 0.18
CA ALA A 54 3.16 7.11 1.13
C ALA A 54 4.35 6.22 0.80
N VAL A 55 4.09 4.95 0.48
CA VAL A 55 5.13 3.96 0.20
C VAL A 55 5.73 4.16 -1.17
N VAL A 56 5.00 4.75 -2.12
CA VAL A 56 5.52 5.00 -3.46
C VAL A 56 6.41 6.24 -3.48
N SER A 57 6.32 7.10 -2.47
CA SER A 57 7.15 8.28 -2.32
C SER A 57 8.61 7.94 -2.01
N PHE A 58 9.38 7.69 -3.08
CA PHE A 58 10.83 7.56 -3.08
C PHE A 58 11.53 8.75 -3.76
N PRO A 59 12.69 9.20 -3.25
CA PRO A 59 13.41 10.35 -3.80
C PRO A 59 13.91 10.12 -5.25
N THR A 60 13.95 8.87 -5.73
CA THR A 60 14.40 8.53 -7.08
C THR A 60 13.27 7.98 -7.94
N VAL A 61 13.09 8.53 -9.14
CA VAL A 61 12.03 8.12 -10.09
C VAL A 61 12.09 6.62 -10.41
N GLY A 62 13.29 6.05 -10.55
CA GLY A 62 13.48 4.62 -10.78
C GLY A 62 13.00 3.75 -9.60
N GLY A 63 13.23 4.19 -8.36
CA GLY A 63 12.76 3.49 -7.16
C GLY A 63 11.23 3.52 -7.04
N VAL A 64 10.62 4.66 -7.37
CA VAL A 64 9.16 4.88 -7.39
C VAL A 64 8.49 3.90 -8.35
N ILE A 65 8.94 3.85 -9.61
CA ILE A 65 8.35 2.98 -10.65
C ILE A 65 8.52 1.50 -10.29
N SER A 66 9.71 1.14 -9.82
CA SER A 66 10.01 -0.25 -9.46
C SER A 66 9.09 -0.72 -8.34
N LYS A 67 8.92 0.08 -7.27
CA LYS A 67 8.06 -0.26 -6.13
C LYS A 67 6.57 -0.18 -6.44
N SER A 68 6.15 0.78 -7.27
CA SER A 68 4.74 0.90 -7.66
C SER A 68 4.29 -0.32 -8.48
N LEU A 69 5.12 -0.80 -9.41
CA LEU A 69 4.84 -2.03 -10.16
C LEU A 69 4.74 -3.25 -9.24
N GLY A 70 5.66 -3.38 -8.29
CA GLY A 70 5.59 -4.45 -7.29
C GLY A 70 4.31 -4.39 -6.44
N ARG A 71 3.84 -3.17 -6.14
CA ARG A 71 2.60 -2.96 -5.38
C ARG A 71 1.36 -3.35 -6.20
N ILE A 72 1.29 -2.95 -7.46
CA ILE A 72 0.18 -3.30 -8.35
C ILE A 72 0.12 -4.81 -8.56
N ALA A 73 1.25 -5.43 -8.91
CA ALA A 73 1.30 -6.88 -9.15
C ALA A 73 0.93 -7.68 -7.90
N GLY A 74 1.49 -7.31 -6.73
CA GLY A 74 1.16 -7.95 -5.46
C GLY A 74 -0.31 -7.81 -5.10
N SER A 75 -0.89 -6.62 -5.22
CA SER A 75 -2.30 -6.40 -4.90
C SER A 75 -3.26 -7.14 -5.84
N LEU A 76 -2.96 -7.20 -7.15
CA LEU A 76 -3.74 -7.98 -8.10
C LEU A 76 -3.66 -9.50 -7.81
N LEU A 77 -2.47 -10.02 -7.54
CA LEU A 77 -2.29 -11.43 -7.17
C LEU A 77 -2.97 -11.76 -5.84
N GLY A 78 -2.89 -10.87 -4.85
CA GLY A 78 -3.56 -11.03 -3.56
C GLY A 78 -5.09 -11.00 -3.69
N ALA A 79 -5.62 -10.04 -4.46
CA ALA A 79 -7.06 -9.94 -4.70
C ALA A 79 -7.59 -11.17 -5.45
N THR A 80 -6.93 -11.59 -6.53
CA THR A 80 -7.34 -12.80 -7.26
C THR A 80 -7.29 -14.07 -6.41
N ALA A 81 -6.24 -14.25 -5.60
CA ALA A 81 -6.17 -15.37 -4.67
C ALA A 81 -7.28 -15.32 -3.61
N ALA A 82 -7.57 -14.13 -3.05
CA ALA A 82 -8.68 -13.97 -2.11
C ALA A 82 -10.03 -14.31 -2.75
N LEU A 83 -10.28 -13.86 -3.99
CA LEU A 83 -11.51 -14.19 -4.71
C LEU A 83 -11.67 -15.70 -4.90
N ILE A 84 -10.60 -16.40 -5.31
CA ILE A 84 -10.63 -17.86 -5.53
C ILE A 84 -10.84 -18.59 -4.21
N ILE A 85 -10.04 -18.27 -3.18
CA ILE A 85 -10.08 -18.95 -1.89
C ILE A 85 -11.41 -18.66 -1.21
N ALA A 86 -11.78 -17.40 -1.00
CA ALA A 86 -13.03 -17.05 -0.34
C ALA A 86 -14.24 -17.59 -1.13
N GLY A 87 -14.26 -17.42 -2.46
CA GLY A 87 -15.38 -17.89 -3.29
C GLY A 87 -15.67 -19.40 -3.19
N HIS A 88 -14.65 -20.24 -3.00
CA HIS A 88 -14.83 -21.70 -2.93
C HIS A 88 -14.89 -22.26 -1.51
N THR A 89 -14.27 -21.59 -0.53
CA THR A 89 -13.98 -22.20 0.78
C THR A 89 -14.76 -21.56 1.93
N LEU A 90 -15.50 -20.47 1.71
CA LEU A 90 -16.27 -19.77 2.75
C LEU A 90 -17.32 -20.64 3.48
N ASN A 91 -17.82 -21.70 2.84
CA ASN A 91 -18.81 -22.59 3.45
C ASN A 91 -18.25 -23.44 4.61
N GLU A 92 -16.93 -23.65 4.67
CA GLU A 92 -16.28 -24.52 5.66
C GLU A 92 -15.09 -23.78 6.30
N PRO A 93 -15.24 -23.29 7.55
CA PRO A 93 -14.23 -22.43 8.19
C PRO A 93 -12.83 -23.06 8.29
N TRP A 94 -12.72 -24.38 8.49
CA TRP A 94 -11.43 -25.05 8.58
C TRP A 94 -10.71 -25.10 7.23
N LEU A 95 -11.43 -25.43 6.15
CA LEU A 95 -10.89 -25.44 4.79
C LEU A 95 -10.50 -24.03 4.33
N PHE A 96 -11.26 -22.99 4.70
CA PHE A 96 -10.88 -21.60 4.48
C PHE A 96 -9.57 -21.25 5.19
N LEU A 97 -9.47 -21.52 6.49
CA LEU A 97 -8.27 -21.26 7.30
C LEU A 97 -7.05 -22.00 6.75
N PHE A 98 -7.20 -23.27 6.37
CA PHE A 98 -6.11 -24.07 5.82
C PHE A 98 -5.65 -23.54 4.46
N SER A 99 -6.58 -23.20 3.57
CA SER A 99 -6.28 -22.64 2.25
C SER A 99 -5.58 -21.28 2.36
N MET A 100 -6.03 -20.44 3.30
CA MET A 100 -5.43 -19.14 3.54
C MET A 100 -4.03 -19.26 4.17
N ALA A 101 -3.85 -20.17 5.12
CA ALA A 101 -2.55 -20.47 5.71
C ALA A 101 -1.56 -21.01 4.65
N ALA A 102 -2.03 -21.89 3.75
CA ALA A 102 -1.23 -22.40 2.65
C ALA A 102 -0.80 -21.28 1.69
N TRP A 103 -1.71 -20.37 1.34
CA TRP A 103 -1.40 -19.21 0.51
C TRP A 103 -0.37 -18.27 1.15
N ILE A 104 -0.59 -17.89 2.42
CA ILE A 104 0.35 -17.02 3.15
C ILE A 104 1.70 -17.71 3.33
N GLY A 105 1.72 -19.01 3.64
CA GLY A 105 2.94 -19.80 3.73
C GLY A 105 3.71 -19.82 2.41
N PHE A 106 3.01 -20.04 1.29
CA PHE A 106 3.58 -19.98 -0.05
C PHE A 106 4.14 -18.59 -0.37
N CYS A 107 3.39 -17.51 -0.10
CA CYS A 107 3.86 -16.14 -0.29
C CYS A 107 5.10 -15.83 0.55
N THR A 108 5.16 -16.33 1.78
CA THR A 108 6.30 -16.14 2.69
C THR A 108 7.53 -16.89 2.20
N TRP A 109 7.36 -18.14 1.76
CA TRP A 109 8.43 -18.93 1.17
C TRP A 109 8.96 -18.29 -0.12
N ALA A 110 8.07 -17.84 -1.01
CA ALA A 110 8.45 -17.13 -2.24
C ALA A 110 9.18 -15.81 -1.92
N CYS A 111 8.69 -15.04 -0.94
CA CYS A 111 9.33 -13.83 -0.45
C CYS A 111 10.77 -14.08 0.05
N ALA A 112 10.99 -15.18 0.77
CA ALA A 112 12.33 -15.55 1.24
C ALA A 112 13.27 -16.01 0.11
N HIS A 113 12.73 -16.55 -0.98
CA HIS A 113 13.53 -17.05 -2.11
C HIS A 113 13.95 -15.94 -3.08
N PHE A 114 13.09 -14.94 -3.31
CA PHE A 114 13.39 -13.82 -4.20
C PHE A 114 14.04 -12.67 -3.40
N THR A 115 15.05 -12.02 -3.97
CA THR A 115 15.71 -10.84 -3.35
C THR A 115 15.38 -9.52 -4.05
N ASN A 116 14.57 -9.58 -5.11
CA ASN A 116 14.23 -8.43 -5.94
C ASN A 116 12.83 -7.89 -5.61
N ASN A 117 12.30 -6.95 -6.39
CA ASN A 117 10.93 -6.42 -6.22
C ASN A 117 9.83 -7.48 -6.23
N ALA A 118 10.11 -8.66 -6.78
CA ALA A 118 9.24 -9.82 -6.70
C ALA A 118 8.96 -10.23 -5.24
N ALA A 119 9.96 -10.16 -4.34
CA ALA A 119 9.79 -10.48 -2.92
C ALA A 119 8.75 -9.57 -2.26
N TYR A 120 8.82 -8.28 -2.56
CA TYR A 120 7.86 -7.28 -2.10
C TYR A 120 6.45 -7.56 -2.65
N ALA A 121 6.33 -7.94 -3.94
CA ALA A 121 5.04 -8.30 -4.54
C ALA A 121 4.41 -9.53 -3.87
N PHE A 122 5.19 -10.58 -3.58
CA PHE A 122 4.69 -11.78 -2.88
C PHE A 122 4.28 -11.48 -1.45
N GLN A 123 5.07 -10.67 -0.73
CA GLN A 123 4.72 -10.25 0.63
C GLN A 123 3.41 -9.46 0.66
N LEU A 124 3.26 -8.52 -0.27
CA LEU A 124 2.05 -7.71 -0.38
C LEU A 124 0.85 -8.55 -0.80
N SER A 125 1.04 -9.53 -1.70
CA SER A 125 -0.02 -10.43 -2.13
C SER A 125 -0.62 -11.23 -0.97
N GLY A 126 0.20 -11.78 -0.08
CA GLY A 126 -0.28 -12.47 1.12
C GLY A 126 -1.06 -11.55 2.06
N TYR A 127 -0.56 -10.34 2.27
CA TYR A 127 -1.22 -9.35 3.13
C TYR A 127 -2.55 -8.85 2.55
N THR A 128 -2.59 -8.50 1.27
CA THR A 128 -3.82 -8.08 0.57
C THR A 128 -4.85 -9.19 0.55
N ALA A 129 -4.43 -10.44 0.32
CA ALA A 129 -5.34 -11.57 0.33
C ALA A 129 -6.00 -11.74 1.71
N ALA A 130 -5.24 -11.58 2.79
CA ALA A 130 -5.76 -11.65 4.16
C ALA A 130 -6.76 -10.52 4.47
N ILE A 131 -6.44 -9.28 4.07
CA ILE A 131 -7.34 -8.13 4.27
C ILE A 131 -8.67 -8.34 3.57
N ILE A 132 -8.68 -8.88 2.36
CA ILE A 132 -9.92 -9.10 1.59
C ILE A 132 -10.68 -10.30 2.12
N ALA A 133 -10.00 -11.42 2.39
CA ALA A 133 -10.65 -12.69 2.69
C ALA A 133 -11.20 -12.79 4.12
N PHE A 134 -10.52 -12.25 5.14
CA PHE A 134 -10.98 -12.42 6.54
C PHE A 134 -12.30 -11.71 6.87
N PRO A 135 -12.57 -10.48 6.40
CA PRO A 135 -13.87 -9.83 6.62
C PRO A 135 -15.05 -10.63 6.05
N MET A 136 -14.81 -11.42 5.00
CA MET A 136 -15.84 -12.21 4.32
C MET A 136 -16.43 -13.32 5.18
N VAL A 137 -15.75 -13.73 6.25
CA VAL A 137 -16.28 -14.74 7.19
C VAL A 137 -17.58 -14.25 7.87
N ASN A 138 -17.75 -12.93 8.01
CA ASN A 138 -18.96 -12.34 8.59
C ASN A 138 -20.00 -11.90 7.53
N ILE A 139 -19.69 -12.08 6.25
CA ILE A 139 -20.50 -11.55 5.14
C ILE A 139 -21.14 -12.72 4.38
N VAL A 140 -22.45 -12.63 4.15
CA VAL A 140 -23.23 -13.73 3.54
C VAL A 140 -23.32 -13.59 2.02
N GLU A 141 -23.05 -12.41 1.46
CA GLU A 141 -23.29 -12.13 0.04
C GLU A 141 -22.01 -12.13 -0.81
N ILE A 142 -22.00 -12.94 -1.87
CA ILE A 142 -20.84 -13.16 -2.74
C ILE A 142 -20.51 -11.91 -3.59
N THR A 143 -21.49 -11.07 -3.90
CA THR A 143 -21.28 -9.84 -4.66
C THR A 143 -20.36 -8.85 -3.93
N GLN A 144 -20.48 -8.77 -2.60
CA GLN A 144 -19.64 -7.91 -1.77
C GLN A 144 -18.16 -8.30 -1.81
N LEU A 145 -17.85 -9.58 -2.05
CA LEU A 145 -16.48 -10.05 -2.23
C LEU A 145 -15.80 -9.36 -3.42
N TRP A 146 -16.53 -9.23 -4.53
CA TRP A 146 -16.02 -8.57 -5.73
C TRP A 146 -15.85 -7.06 -5.50
N ASP A 147 -16.81 -6.42 -4.85
CA ASP A 147 -16.77 -4.98 -4.59
C ASP A 147 -15.58 -4.61 -3.70
N ILE A 148 -15.35 -5.37 -2.62
CA ILE A 148 -14.19 -5.16 -1.72
C ILE A 148 -12.88 -5.39 -2.48
N ALA A 149 -12.78 -6.48 -3.24
CA ALA A 149 -11.56 -6.79 -4.00
C ALA A 149 -11.25 -5.70 -5.04
N GLN A 150 -12.27 -5.22 -5.76
CA GLN A 150 -12.15 -4.13 -6.72
C GLN A 150 -11.75 -2.83 -6.03
N ALA A 151 -12.37 -2.50 -4.89
CA ALA A 151 -12.04 -1.32 -4.10
C ALA A 151 -10.56 -1.32 -3.69
N ARG A 152 -10.02 -2.46 -3.23
CA ARG A 152 -8.60 -2.57 -2.86
C ARG A 152 -7.65 -2.30 -4.03
N VAL A 153 -7.95 -2.84 -5.20
CA VAL A 153 -7.13 -2.63 -6.39
C VAL A 153 -7.18 -1.16 -6.81
N CYS A 154 -8.38 -0.55 -6.79
CA CYS A 154 -8.56 0.86 -7.10
C CYS A 154 -7.85 1.78 -6.10
N GLU A 155 -7.94 1.52 -4.79
CA GLU A 155 -7.24 2.27 -3.74
C GLU A 155 -5.72 2.31 -3.99
N VAL A 156 -5.14 1.16 -4.33
CA VAL A 156 -3.71 1.05 -4.62
C VAL A 156 -3.33 1.82 -5.88
N ILE A 157 -4.11 1.69 -6.96
CA ILE A 157 -3.85 2.38 -8.23
C ILE A 157 -3.97 3.90 -8.05
N VAL A 158 -5.01 4.39 -7.38
CA VAL A 158 -5.22 5.82 -7.12
C VAL A 158 -4.08 6.39 -6.29
N GLY A 159 -3.68 5.71 -5.21
CA GLY A 159 -2.54 6.14 -4.39
C GLY A 159 -1.23 6.22 -5.18
N ILE A 160 -0.97 5.22 -6.04
CA ILE A 160 0.19 5.22 -6.94
C ILE A 160 0.11 6.36 -7.95
N HIS A 161 -1.06 6.62 -8.52
CA HIS A 161 -1.24 7.65 -9.53
C HIS A 161 -1.05 9.06 -8.94
N CYS A 162 -1.66 9.35 -7.77
CA CYS A 162 -1.46 10.61 -7.06
C CYS A 162 -0.01 10.80 -6.59
N GLY A 163 0.61 9.75 -6.02
CA GLY A 163 2.02 9.78 -5.64
C GLY A 163 2.94 10.05 -6.83
N GLY A 164 2.77 9.28 -7.91
CA GLY A 164 3.53 9.43 -9.15
C GLY A 164 3.35 10.79 -9.82
N MET A 165 2.11 11.28 -9.93
CA MET A 165 1.81 12.60 -10.49
C MET A 165 2.50 13.70 -9.70
N MET A 166 2.36 13.67 -8.37
CA MET A 166 3.03 14.65 -7.54
C MET A 166 4.53 14.57 -7.70
N MET A 167 5.12 13.38 -7.83
CA MET A 167 6.55 13.13 -8.08
C MET A 167 7.07 13.52 -9.48
N MET A 168 6.20 13.62 -10.49
CA MET A 168 6.57 14.14 -11.80
C MET A 168 6.51 15.69 -11.85
N ILE A 169 5.48 16.31 -11.25
CA ILE A 169 5.23 17.76 -11.34
C ILE A 169 6.39 18.62 -10.78
N GLY A 170 7.05 18.15 -9.72
CA GLY A 170 8.13 18.87 -9.03
C GLY A 170 9.54 18.37 -9.33
N ALA A 171 9.74 17.41 -10.25
CA ALA A 171 11.09 16.91 -10.60
C ALA A 171 11.97 17.96 -11.31
N ARG A 172 11.41 19.15 -11.61
CA ARG A 172 12.09 20.20 -12.39
C ARG A 172 12.82 21.27 -11.57
N SER A 173 12.97 21.12 -10.25
CA SER A 173 13.59 22.16 -9.42
C SER A 173 14.33 21.58 -8.21
N SER A 174 15.63 21.31 -8.41
CA SER A 174 16.66 21.18 -7.36
C SER A 174 16.80 19.82 -6.66
N ASP A 175 17.13 18.76 -7.41
CA ASP A 175 17.84 17.59 -6.87
C ASP A 175 19.33 17.60 -7.27
N GLY A 176 19.91 18.81 -7.36
CA GLY A 176 21.34 19.09 -7.44
C GLY A 176 21.71 20.11 -6.37
#